data_AF-A0A6P0S519-F1
#
_entry.id   AF-A0A6P0S519-F1
#
_cell.length_a   1.000
_cell.length_b   1.000
_cell.length_c   1.000
_cell.angle_alpha   90.00
_cell.angle_beta   90.00
_cell.angle_gamma   90.00
#
_symmetry.space_group_name_H-M   'P 1'
#
loop_
_entity.id
_entity.type
_entity.pdbx_description
1 polymer ?
#
loop_
_entity_poly.entity_id
_entity_poly.type
_entity_poly.pdbx_seq_one_letter_code
_entity_poly.pdbx_strand_id
1 'polypeptide(L)' 'MQAHTKKHGYHFIIAPVSSSKFPCPIEFPSTFAPPELRNYYTHWQICDYREQLGTFHRKDSSGKPFKAIFATLLARKNA' A
#
# COMPACT_ATOMS: atom_id res chain seq x y z
N MET A 1 6.16 -9.43 -10.75
CA MET A 1 5.28 -9.99 -9.69
C MET A 1 4.02 -10.62 -10.28
N GLN A 2 3.02 -9.86 -10.76
CA GLN A 2 1.73 -10.38 -11.25
C GLN A 2 1.82 -11.43 -12.38
N ALA A 3 2.78 -11.30 -13.30
CA ALA A 3 3.02 -12.26 -14.37
C ALA A 3 3.40 -13.67 -13.86
N HIS A 4 4.06 -13.75 -12.71
CA HIS A 4 4.55 -15.00 -12.12
C HIS A 4 3.62 -15.59 -11.04
N THR A 5 2.49 -14.94 -10.76
CA THR A 5 1.50 -15.48 -9.83
C THR A 5 0.62 -16.50 -10.55
N LYS A 6 0.42 -17.67 -9.93
CA LYS A 6 -0.48 -18.70 -10.45
C LYS A 6 -1.93 -18.19 -10.51
N LYS A 7 -2.74 -18.76 -11.40
CA LYS A 7 -4.20 -18.60 -11.41
C LYS A 7 -4.75 -18.85 -10.02
N HIS A 8 -5.72 -18.05 -9.58
CA HIS A 8 -6.26 -18.09 -8.22
C HIS A 8 -5.29 -17.78 -7.08
N GLY A 9 -4.02 -17.46 -7.36
CA GLY A 9 -3.04 -17.04 -6.35
C GLY A 9 -3.34 -15.64 -5.83
N TYR A 10 -2.76 -15.31 -4.67
CA TYR A 10 -3.04 -14.06 -3.96
C TYR A 10 -1.81 -13.18 -3.86
N HIS A 11 -2.04 -11.87 -3.85
CA HIS A 11 -1.10 -10.89 -3.32
C HIS A 11 -1.72 -10.21 -2.11
N PHE A 12 -0.91 -10.09 -1.06
CA PHE A 12 -1.20 -9.26 0.09
C PHE A 12 -0.10 -8.21 0.23
N ILE A 13 -0.45 -6.94 0.13
CA ILE A 13 0.51 -5.82 0.10
C ILE A 13 0.08 -4.77 1.10
N ILE A 14 1.02 -4.31 1.91
CA ILE A 14 0.89 -3.14 2.76
C ILE A 14 2.04 -2.20 2.41
N ALA A 15 1.74 -0.99 1.95
CA ALA A 15 2.76 -0.04 1.51
C ALA A 15 2.37 1.41 1.84
N PRO A 16 3.36 2.29 2.11
CA PRO A 16 3.08 3.70 2.36
C PRO A 16 2.58 4.40 1.09
N VAL A 17 1.63 5.30 1.30
CA VAL A 17 1.04 6.16 0.28
C VAL A 17 1.43 7.60 0.59
N SER A 18 1.80 8.35 -0.43
CA SER A 18 2.15 9.77 -0.35
C SER A 18 1.27 10.57 -1.29
N SER A 19 0.74 11.69 -0.81
CA SER A 19 -0.06 12.62 -1.61
C SER A 19 0.33 14.06 -1.28
N SER A 20 -0.05 15.02 -2.13
CA SER A 20 0.22 16.44 -1.86
C SER A 20 -0.43 16.94 -0.57
N LYS A 21 -1.61 16.42 -0.21
CA LYS A 21 -2.33 16.78 1.03
C LYS A 21 -1.78 16.06 2.27
N PHE A 22 -1.26 14.85 2.08
CA PHE A 22 -0.73 14.02 3.16
C PHE A 22 0.54 13.31 2.65
N PRO A 23 1.69 14.00 2.68
CA PRO A 23 2.95 13.41 2.24
C PRO A 23 3.44 12.37 3.24
N CYS A 24 4.07 11.29 2.75
CA CYS A 24 4.77 10.36 3.62
C CYS A 24 5.98 11.07 4.27
N PRO A 25 6.12 11.04 5.60
CA PRO A 25 7.21 11.76 6.29
C PRO A 25 8.57 11.08 6.18
N ILE A 26 8.63 9.84 5.67
CA ILE A 26 9.88 9.10 5.45
C ILE A 26 10.19 9.12 3.96
N GLU A 27 11.39 9.55 3.61
CA GLU A 27 11.92 9.53 2.25
C GLU A 27 12.23 8.09 1.81
N PHE A 28 11.25 7.46 1.18
CA PHE A 28 11.46 6.22 0.44
C PHE A 28 11.87 6.56 -1.01
N PRO A 29 12.63 5.68 -1.69
CA PRO A 29 12.92 5.84 -3.12
C PRO A 29 11.66 5.95 -3.98
N SER A 30 10.57 5.30 -3.55
CA SER A 30 9.25 5.44 -4.14
C SER A 30 8.16 5.19 -3.11
N THR A 31 7.01 5.82 -3.33
CA THR A 31 5.76 5.64 -2.57
C THR A 31 4.60 5.60 -3.55
N PHE A 32 3.51 4.92 -3.21
CA PHE A 32 2.31 4.95 -4.04
C PHE A 32 1.59 6.30 -3.92
N ALA A 33 0.96 6.75 -4.99
CA ALA A 33 -0.07 7.79 -4.94
C ALA A 33 -1.45 7.16 -4.66
N PRO A 34 -2.42 7.88 -4.06
CA PRO A 34 -3.82 7.44 -4.04
C PRO A 34 -4.46 7.52 -5.44
N PRO A 35 -5.21 6.52 -5.95
CA PRO A 35 -5.33 5.11 -5.57
C PRO A 35 -4.52 4.17 -6.50
N GLU A 36 -3.24 4.44 -6.67
CA GLU A 36 -2.33 3.80 -7.63
C GLU A 36 -2.22 2.29 -7.43
N LEU A 37 -2.07 1.82 -6.18
CA LEU A 37 -1.96 0.39 -5.89
C LEU A 37 -3.22 -0.37 -6.32
N ARG A 38 -4.41 0.19 -6.09
CA ARG A 38 -5.68 -0.39 -6.57
C ARG A 38 -5.69 -0.48 -8.09
N ASN A 39 -5.22 0.57 -8.76
CA ASN A 39 -5.24 0.66 -10.22
C ASN A 39 -4.34 -0.40 -10.88
N TYR A 40 -3.24 -0.80 -10.24
CA TYR A 40 -2.43 -1.93 -10.72
C TYR A 40 -3.15 -3.28 -10.70
N TYR A 41 -4.22 -3.43 -9.92
CA TYR A 41 -4.92 -4.70 -9.70
C TYR A 41 -6.35 -4.70 -10.26
N THR A 42 -6.69 -3.78 -11.16
CA THR A 42 -8.04 -3.64 -11.77
C THR A 42 -8.55 -4.90 -12.47
N HIS A 43 -7.64 -5.75 -12.97
CA HIS A 43 -7.96 -7.02 -13.64
C HIS A 43 -7.96 -8.23 -12.71
N TRP A 44 -7.81 -8.02 -11.40
CA TRP A 44 -7.84 -9.07 -10.38
C TRP A 44 -9.10 -8.92 -9.52
N GLN A 45 -9.49 -9.99 -8.83
CA GLN A 45 -10.51 -9.89 -7.80
C GLN A 45 -9.91 -9.19 -6.57
N ILE A 46 -10.36 -7.96 -6.28
CA ILE A 46 -9.99 -7.26 -5.05
C ILE A 46 -10.84 -7.81 -3.91
N CYS A 47 -10.21 -8.52 -2.98
CA CYS A 47 -10.86 -9.07 -1.79
C CYS A 47 -10.94 -8.04 -0.65
N ASP A 48 -9.90 -7.22 -0.49
CA ASP A 48 -9.87 -6.10 0.44
C ASP A 48 -8.97 -5.00 -0.14
N TYR A 49 -9.41 -3.74 -0.06
CA TYR A 49 -8.59 -2.58 -0.39
C TYR A 49 -8.95 -1.41 0.51
N ARG A 50 -7.97 -0.89 1.24
CA ARG A 50 -8.14 0.23 2.17
C ARG A 50 -6.90 1.11 2.18
N GLU A 51 -7.10 2.42 2.14
CA GLU A 51 -6.07 3.42 2.41
C GLU A 51 -6.37 4.08 3.76
N GLN A 52 -5.54 3.80 4.78
CA GLN A 52 -5.83 4.19 6.16
C GLN A 52 -4.59 4.75 6.84
N LEU A 53 -4.81 5.63 7.82
CA LEU A 53 -3.74 6.16 8.66
C LEU A 53 -3.15 5.04 9.52
N GLY A 54 -1.84 4.85 9.41
CA GLY A 54 -1.06 3.92 10.21
C GLY A 54 0.18 4.60 10.80
N THR A 55 0.98 3.81 11.50
CA THR A 55 2.22 4.25 12.14
C THR A 55 3.39 3.39 11.70
N PHE A 56 4.51 4.02 11.39
CA PHE A 56 5.78 3.33 11.30
C PHE A 56 6.27 2.94 12.70
N HIS A 57 7.12 1.91 12.76
CA HIS A 57 7.87 1.61 13.98
C HIS A 57 8.93 2.68 14.29
N ARG A 58 9.45 3.36 13.26
CA ARG A 58 10.39 4.48 13.41
C ARG A 58 9.71 5.62 14.16
N LYS A 59 10.43 6.20 15.13
CA LYS A 59 9.98 7.30 15.97
C LYS A 59 10.72 8.60 15.66
N ASP A 60 10.08 9.72 15.94
CA ASP A 60 10.69 11.06 15.90
C ASP A 60 11.55 11.34 17.15
N SER A 61 12.12 12.55 17.22
CA SER A 61 12.96 12.99 18.35
C SER A 61 12.24 13.03 19.70
N SER A 62 10.90 13.08 19.70
CA SER A 62 10.07 13.02 20.91
C SER A 62 9.65 11.60 21.30
N GLY A 63 10.08 10.58 20.52
CA GLY A 63 9.73 9.18 20.75
C GLY A 63 8.35 8.79 20.20
N LYS A 64 7.67 9.66 19.45
CA LYS A 64 6.37 9.39 18.84
C LYS A 64 6.56 8.72 17.47
N PRO A 65 5.78 7.68 17.12
CA PRO A 65 5.92 7.02 15.82
C PRO A 65 5.51 7.95 14.66
N PHE A 66 6.26 7.89 13.57
CA PHE A 66 5.87 8.57 12.33
C PHE A 66 4.56 8.01 11.80
N LYS A 67 3.66 8.89 11.34
CA LYS A 67 2.36 8.51 10.80
C LYS A 67 2.35 8.68 9.28
N ALA A 68 1.77 7.72 8.57
CA ALA A 68 1.57 7.75 7.12
C ALA A 68 0.22 7.13 6.76
N ILE A 69 -0.31 7.43 5.57
CA ILE A 69 -1.37 6.61 4.99
C ILE A 69 -0.72 5.34 4.42
N PHE A 70 -1.33 4.19 4.66
CA PHE A 70 -0.93 2.92 4.10
C PHE A 70 -2.06 2.36 3.23
N ALA A 71 -1.71 1.92 2.02
CA ALA A 71 -2.58 1.09 1.20
C ALA A 71 -2.41 -0.36 1.67
N THR A 72 -3.51 -0.98 2.08
CA THR A 72 -3.63 -2.42 2.34
C THR A 72 -4.43 -3.02 1.19
N LEU A 73 -3.83 -3.98 0.48
CA LEU A 73 -4.45 -4.69 -0.64
C LEU A 73 -4.39 -6.20 -0.38
N LEU A 74 -5.53 -6.88 -0.47
CA LEU A 74 -5.63 -8.31 -0.70
C LEU A 74 -6.33 -8.53 -2.04
N ALA A 75 -5.62 -9.13 -3.01
CA ALA A 75 -6.17 -9.39 -4.34
C ALA A 75 -5.87 -10.82 -4.80
N ARG A 76 -6.83 -11.43 -5.49
CA ARG A 76 -6.73 -12.78 -6.07
C ARG A 76 -6.66 -12.70 -7.58
N LYS A 77 -5.71 -13.42 -8.19
CA LYS A 77 -5.62 -13.54 -9.65
C LYS A 77 -6.81 -14.32 -10.17
N ASN A 78 -7.41 -13.81 -11.24
CA ASN A 78 -8.48 -14.51 -11.94
C ASN A 78 -7.95 -15.83 -12.56
N ALA A 79 -8.89 -16.66 -13.01
CA ALA A 79 -8.60 -17.92 -13.71
C ALA A 79 -7.90 -17.69 -15.05
#